data_AF-A0A536T2R3-F1
#
_entry.id   AF-A0A536T2R3-F1
#
_cell.length_a   1.000
_cell.length_b   1.000
_cell.length_c   1.000
_cell.angle_alpha   90.00
_cell.angle_beta   90.00
_cell.angle_gamma   90.00
#
_symmetry.space_group_name_H-M   'P 1'
#
loop_
_entity.id
_entity.type
_entity.pdbx_description
1 polymer ?
#
loop_
_entity_poly.entity_id
_entity_poly.type
_entity_poly.pdbx_seq_one_letter_code
_entity_poly.pdbx_strand_id
1 'polypeptide(L)' 'MNPSAGVIVLMYHRVGSAHNAWEARYAIRPERFEAHMLALAQRGMQPVSVDALSDWLENGTS' A
#
# COMPACT_ATOMS: atom_id res chain seq x y z
N MET A 1 6.65 -12.16 -13.78
CA MET A 1 5.41 -11.34 -13.73
C MET A 1 5.00 -10.99 -15.15
N ASN A 2 3.71 -10.82 -15.44
CA ASN A 2 3.26 -10.44 -16.77
C ASN A 2 3.75 -9.01 -17.08
N PRO A 3 4.33 -8.69 -18.25
CA PRO A 3 4.87 -7.35 -18.55
C PRO A 3 3.83 -6.21 -18.52
N SER A 4 2.55 -6.56 -18.51
CA SER A 4 1.41 -5.64 -18.32
C SER A 4 1.03 -5.40 -16.85
N ALA A 5 1.69 -6.08 -15.90
CA ALA A 5 1.36 -6.02 -14.48
C ALA A 5 2.12 -4.88 -13.81
N GLY A 6 1.44 -3.72 -13.67
CA GLY A 6 1.94 -2.61 -12.87
C GLY A 6 1.89 -2.91 -11.36
N VAL A 7 2.63 -2.11 -10.58
CA VAL A 7 2.59 -2.14 -9.12
C VAL A 7 1.65 -1.05 -8.61
N ILE A 8 0.77 -1.40 -7.67
CA ILE A 8 -0.11 -0.43 -7.00
C ILE A 8 0.65 0.17 -5.82
N VAL A 9 0.86 1.49 -5.84
CA VAL A 9 1.47 2.22 -4.72
C VAL A 9 0.37 2.82 -3.85
N LEU A 10 0.24 2.31 -2.63
CA LEU A 10 -0.71 2.82 -1.65
C LEU A 10 -0.07 3.98 -0.88
N MET A 11 -0.74 5.13 -0.84
CA MET A 11 -0.25 6.32 -0.13
C MET A 11 -1.15 6.63 1.08
N TYR A 12 -0.60 6.51 2.28
CA TYR A 12 -1.25 6.91 3.53
C TYR A 12 -0.46 8.03 4.18
N HIS A 13 -1.15 9.02 4.74
CA HIS A 13 -0.49 10.09 5.49
C HIS A 13 -0.35 9.72 6.97
N ARG A 14 -1.43 9.21 7.58
CA ARG A 14 -1.43 8.78 8.98
C ARG A 14 -2.38 7.60 9.19
N VAL A 15 -1.90 6.59 9.90
CA VAL A 15 -2.75 5.53 10.47
C VAL A 15 -2.88 5.79 11.97
N GLY A 16 -4.10 6.03 12.45
CA GLY A 16 -4.35 6.39 13.85
C GLY A 16 -5.60 7.24 14.05
N SER A 17 -5.95 7.47 15.31
CA SER A 17 -7.04 8.38 15.67
C SER A 17 -6.67 9.84 15.35
N ALA A 18 -7.60 10.55 14.72
CA ALA A 18 -7.52 12.00 14.54
C ALA A 18 -8.12 12.70 15.77
N HIS A 19 -7.50 13.80 16.18
CA HIS A 19 -7.94 14.59 17.35
C HIS A 19 -8.50 15.96 16.95
N ASN A 20 -8.49 16.28 15.65
CA ASN A 20 -9.09 17.48 15.09
C ASN A 20 -9.52 17.26 13.62
N ALA A 21 -10.27 18.21 13.08
CA ALA A 21 -10.82 18.13 11.72
C ALA A 21 -9.75 18.15 10.61
N TRP A 22 -8.63 18.82 10.84
CA TRP A 22 -7.52 18.87 9.89
C TRP A 22 -6.82 17.51 9.77
N GLU A 23 -6.54 16.87 10.91
CA GLU A 23 -5.99 15.51 10.97
C GLU A 23 -6.95 14.48 10.39
N ALA A 24 -8.26 14.61 10.67
CA ALA A 24 -9.27 13.65 10.22
C ALA A 24 -9.34 13.51 8.70
N ARG A 25 -9.00 14.58 7.96
CA ARG A 25 -8.98 14.55 6.49
C ARG A 25 -7.92 13.60 5.91
N TYR A 26 -6.81 13.40 6.62
CA TYR A 26 -5.67 12.62 6.12
C TYR A 26 -5.36 11.39 6.99
N ALA A 27 -6.13 11.16 8.05
CA ALA A 27 -5.98 10.00 8.92
C ALA A 27 -6.97 8.89 8.56
N ILE A 28 -6.46 7.66 8.51
CA ILE A 28 -7.27 6.45 8.49
C ILE A 28 -7.23 5.80 9.89
N ARG A 29 -8.38 5.35 10.40
CA ARG A 29 -8.43 4.65 11.69
C ARG A 29 -7.69 3.30 11.58
N PRO A 30 -7.02 2.83 12.65
CA PRO A 30 -6.28 1.56 12.62
C PRO A 30 -7.12 0.37 12.14
N GLU A 31 -8.37 0.24 12.61
CA GLU A 31 -9.23 -0.89 12.26
C GLU A 31 -9.60 -0.89 10.76
N ARG A 32 -9.75 0.30 10.17
CA ARG A 32 -10.00 0.45 8.74
C ARG A 32 -8.76 0.14 7.90
N PHE A 33 -7.58 0.50 8.38
CA PHE A 33 -6.33 0.15 7.73
C PHE A 33 -6.11 -1.38 7.74
N GLU A 34 -6.32 -2.03 8.88
CA GLU A 34 -6.25 -3.49 9.02
C GLU A 34 -7.22 -4.19 8.07
N ALA A 35 -8.49 -3.79 8.07
CA ALA A 35 -9.49 -4.35 7.17
C ALA A 35 -9.11 -4.17 5.69
N HIS A 36 -8.50 -3.03 5.33
CA HIS A 36 -8.00 -2.82 3.98
C HIS A 36 -6.84 -3.76 3.65
N MET A 37 -5.84 -3.90 4.53
CA MET A 37 -4.71 -4.81 4.31
C MET A 37 -5.16 -6.27 4.15
N LEU A 38 -6.11 -6.72 4.98
CA LEU A 38 -6.72 -8.05 4.86
C LEU A 38 -7.42 -8.24 3.51
N ALA A 39 -8.17 -7.24 3.05
CA ALA A 39 -8.85 -7.29 1.76
C ALA A 39 -7.88 -7.33 0.55
N LEU A 40 -6.67 -6.77 0.68
CA LEU A 40 -5.62 -6.88 -0.33
C LEU A 40 -5.03 -8.29 -0.34
N ALA A 41 -4.70 -8.83 0.84
CA ALA A 41 -4.17 -10.18 0.99
C ALA A 41 -5.15 -11.25 0.47
N GLN A 42 -6.44 -11.10 0.75
CA GLN A 42 -7.49 -11.99 0.24
C GLN A 42 -7.62 -11.97 -1.29
N ARG A 43 -7.21 -10.86 -1.94
CA ARG A 43 -7.14 -10.74 -3.40
C ARG A 43 -5.82 -11.25 -3.98
N GLY A 44 -4.95 -11.84 -3.15
CA GLY A 44 -3.65 -12.36 -3.55
C GLY A 44 -2.58 -11.29 -3.75
N MET A 45 -2.84 -10.03 -3.36
CA MET A 45 -1.81 -8.99 -3.42
C MET A 45 -0.76 -9.21 -2.33
N GLN A 46 0.50 -9.00 -2.68
CA GLN A 46 1.64 -9.15 -1.79
C GLN A 46 2.33 -7.80 -1.59
N PRO A 47 2.71 -7.44 -0.36
CA PRO A 47 3.57 -6.29 -0.15
C PRO A 47 4.94 -6.55 -0.78
N VAL A 48 5.49 -5.52 -1.40
CA VAL A 48 6.84 -5.53 -1.96
C VAL A 48 7.71 -4.55 -1.20
N SER A 49 8.96 -4.90 -0.94
CA SER A 49 9.93 -3.94 -0.43
C SER A 49 10.27 -2.93 -1.52
N VAL A 50 10.70 -1.73 -1.10
CA VAL A 50 11.17 -0.69 -2.03
C VAL A 50 12.40 -1.17 -2.80
N ASP A 51 13.27 -1.96 -2.17
CA ASP A 51 14.46 -2.53 -2.82
C ASP A 51 14.05 -3.50 -3.94
N ALA A 52 13.12 -4.43 -3.68
CA ALA A 52 12.65 -5.37 -4.69
C ALA A 52 11.91 -4.65 -5.85
N LEU A 53 11.22 -3.55 -5.56
CA LEU A 53 10.61 -2.71 -6.59
C LEU A 53 11.68 -2.00 -7.43
N SER A 54 12.71 -1.44 -6.79
CA SER A 54 13.82 -0.77 -7.47
C SER A 54 14.58 -1.74 -8.37
N ASP A 55 14.94 -2.91 -7.83
CA ASP A 55 15.61 -3.98 -8.58
C ASP A 55 14.80 -4.39 -9.81
N TRP A 56 13.48 -4.52 -9.67
CA TRP A 56 12.59 -4.87 -10.78
C TRP A 56 12.49 -3.76 -11.84
N LEU A 57 12.44 -2.49 -11.43
CA LEU A 57 12.39 -1.34 -12.35
C LEU A 57 13.70 -1.19 -13.14
N GLU A 58 14.83 -1.44 -12.49
CA GLU A 58 16.17 -1.30 -13.09
C GLU A 58 16.50 -2.46 -14.04
N ASN A 59 16.09 -3.69 -13.68
CA ASN A 59 16.51 -4.90 -14.40
C ASN A 59 15.41 -5.50 -15.29
N GLY A 60 14.17 -5.00 -15.22
CA GLY A 60 13.01 -5.56 -15.91
C GLY A 60 12.63 -6.96 -15.40
N THR A 61 11.52 -7.52 -15.90
CA THR A 61 11.24 -8.96 -15.71
C THR A 61 12.25 -9.78 -16.50
N SER A 62 13.32 -10.24 -15.85
CA SER A 62 14.07 -11.38 -16.37
C SER A 62 13.20 -12.64 -16.44
#